data_AF-A0A231QN85-F1
#
_entry.id   AF-A0A231QN85-F1
#
_cell.length_a   1.000
_cell.length_b   1.000
_cell.length_c   1.000
_cell.angle_alpha   90.00
_cell.angle_beta   90.00
_cell.angle_gamma   90.00
#
_symmetry.space_group_name_H-M   'P 1'
#
loop_
_entity.id
_entity.type
_entity.pdbx_description
1 polymer ?
#
loop_
_entity_poly.entity_id
_entity_poly.type
_entity_poly.pdbx_seq_one_letter_code
_entity_poly.pdbx_strand_id
1 'polypeptide(L)'
;MTETKNETTVFYPDGHYETKGHAASLTAKGRLIEYNQQLKANLAAGIRFTEILDVLSETKDTDELLEAALALSTYQLDSAYLVYPQQYSKSDFYLIFLQRLLQLHQANTMILESSERKKELHHSFEGISQAGYFLFATSETDPAGAYYYEKETEQRLFYINFKRHLLSFNSQALTNLLVVNYGKRYQFKAIKNLANLLIAVGKCFKEDYGYEVDFSYLDAANQALYPLTSSKLPQQALDRLFIKASQAGYMLTTGIDGEAILDLGPTIRLSLFAHGENTWVMQVQDQANCLSWLDLLFKYEFLKDWYLENLDTIEIRTDSRYFKG
;
A
#
# COMPACT_ATOMS: atom_id res chain seq x y z
N MET A 1 28.35 55.72 15.05
CA MET A 1 27.03 55.08 14.90
C MET A 1 26.79 54.91 13.41
N THR A 2 26.99 53.71 12.89
CA THR A 2 26.73 53.36 11.49
C THR A 2 25.27 52.95 11.35
N GLU A 3 24.50 53.75 10.62
CA GLU A 3 23.15 53.37 10.18
C GLU A 3 23.27 52.14 9.27
N THR A 4 22.91 50.97 9.78
CA THR A 4 22.57 49.83 8.92
C THR A 4 21.27 50.18 8.19
N LYS A 5 21.39 50.53 6.91
CA LYS A 5 20.26 50.54 5.97
C LYS A 5 19.62 49.15 6.01
N ASN A 6 18.45 49.03 6.64
CA ASN A 6 17.60 47.85 6.47
C ASN A 6 17.05 47.90 5.06
N GLU A 7 17.79 47.35 4.10
CA GLU A 7 17.28 47.09 2.76
C GLU A 7 16.04 46.20 2.87
N THR A 8 15.04 46.43 2.02
CA THR A 8 13.90 45.53 1.94
C THR A 8 14.39 44.19 1.40
N THR A 9 14.58 43.24 2.29
CA THR A 9 14.89 41.85 1.94
C THR A 9 13.63 41.17 1.45
N VAL A 10 13.62 40.75 0.19
CA VAL A 10 12.66 39.74 -0.28
C VAL A 10 13.16 38.41 0.25
N PHE A 11 12.48 37.87 1.26
CA PHE A 11 12.81 36.58 1.84
C PHE A 11 12.25 35.49 0.92
N TYR A 12 13.14 34.77 0.23
CA TYR A 12 12.79 33.57 -0.53
C TYR A 12 13.14 32.34 0.33
N PRO A 13 12.13 31.60 0.83
CA PRO A 13 12.35 30.55 1.83
C PRO A 13 13.19 29.36 1.33
N ASP A 14 13.36 29.20 0.02
CA ASP A 14 13.94 27.96 -0.56
C ASP A 14 15.32 28.17 -1.20
N GLY A 15 15.94 29.34 -1.02
CA GLY A 15 17.29 29.62 -1.55
C GLY A 15 17.41 29.70 -3.08
N HIS A 16 16.30 29.64 -3.82
CA HIS A 16 16.28 29.83 -5.27
C HIS A 16 16.27 31.32 -5.62
N TYR A 17 17.33 31.77 -6.31
CA TYR A 17 17.38 33.07 -6.97
C TYR A 17 16.56 33.00 -8.27
N GLU A 18 15.68 33.98 -8.49
CA GLU A 18 14.82 34.07 -9.67
C GLU A 18 15.60 33.90 -10.99
N THR A 19 15.11 32.98 -11.83
CA THR A 19 15.34 33.02 -13.27
C THR A 19 14.68 34.26 -13.84
N LYS A 20 15.52 35.18 -14.35
CA LYS A 20 15.13 36.39 -15.07
C LYS A 20 14.07 36.07 -16.14
N GLY A 21 12.84 36.50 -15.92
CA GLY A 21 11.85 36.41 -16.98
C GLY A 21 10.40 36.66 -16.59
N HIS A 22 10.07 37.76 -15.92
CA HIS A 22 8.83 38.55 -16.12
C HIS A 22 8.82 39.75 -15.17
N ALA A 23 9.52 40.83 -15.53
CA ALA A 23 9.40 42.09 -14.80
C ALA A 23 9.12 43.22 -15.79
N ALA A 24 7.93 43.20 -16.39
CA ALA A 24 7.34 44.45 -16.86
C ALA A 24 7.16 45.34 -15.62
N SER A 25 7.87 46.46 -15.60
CA SER A 25 8.07 47.37 -14.46
C SER A 25 6.76 47.79 -13.76
N LEU A 26 6.36 47.06 -12.73
CA LEU A 26 5.37 47.54 -11.76
C LEU A 26 5.98 48.71 -10.96
N THR A 27 5.24 49.81 -10.89
CA THR A 27 5.55 50.93 -9.99
C THR A 27 5.61 50.44 -8.54
N ALA A 28 6.27 51.18 -7.64
CA ALA A 28 6.34 50.79 -6.21
C ALA A 28 4.95 50.55 -5.60
N LYS A 29 3.94 51.34 -6.00
CA LYS A 29 2.54 51.13 -5.65
C LYS A 29 1.99 49.82 -6.21
N GLY A 30 2.31 49.48 -7.46
CA GLY A 30 1.95 48.20 -8.08
C GLY A 30 2.51 47.00 -7.33
N ARG A 31 3.80 47.03 -6.95
CA ARG A 31 4.43 45.96 -6.16
C ARG A 31 3.81 45.78 -4.78
N LEU A 32 3.45 46.88 -4.09
CA LEU A 32 2.78 46.82 -2.79
C LEU A 32 1.37 46.23 -2.89
N ILE A 33 0.63 46.58 -3.96
CA ILE A 33 -0.70 46.03 -4.23
C ILE A 33 -0.59 44.52 -4.50
N GLU A 34 0.34 44.12 -5.37
CA GLU A 34 0.57 42.71 -5.70
C GLU A 34 0.98 41.90 -4.45
N TYR A 35 1.95 42.38 -3.68
CA TYR A 35 2.36 41.74 -2.43
C TYR A 35 1.18 41.51 -1.47
N ASN A 36 0.36 42.54 -1.24
CA ASN A 36 -0.81 42.41 -0.37
C ASN A 36 -1.87 41.46 -0.95
N GLN A 37 -2.07 41.46 -2.28
CA GLN A 37 -2.97 40.51 -2.93
C GLN A 37 -2.48 39.07 -2.78
N GLN A 38 -1.19 38.82 -2.96
CA GLN A 38 -0.58 37.50 -2.78
C GLN A 38 -0.73 37.01 -1.34
N LEU A 39 -0.47 37.86 -0.34
CA LEU A 39 -0.70 37.49 1.07
C LEU A 39 -2.16 37.13 1.34
N LYS A 40 -3.12 37.92 0.84
CA LYS A 40 -4.55 37.61 0.99
C LYS A 40 -4.93 36.29 0.31
N ALA A 41 -4.40 36.03 -0.88
CA ALA A 41 -4.64 34.79 -1.60
C ALA A 41 -4.08 33.57 -0.85
N ASN A 42 -2.89 33.69 -0.26
CA ASN A 42 -2.27 32.65 0.56
C ASN A 42 -3.07 32.36 1.83
N LEU A 43 -3.49 33.41 2.56
CA LEU A 43 -4.34 33.23 3.74
C LEU A 43 -5.66 32.53 3.38
N ALA A 44 -6.29 32.90 2.27
CA ALA A 44 -7.48 32.22 1.77
C ALA A 44 -7.21 30.77 1.35
N ALA A 45 -6.02 30.48 0.79
CA ALA A 45 -5.62 29.10 0.50
C ALA A 45 -5.40 28.28 1.78
N GLY A 46 -4.87 28.87 2.84
CA GLY A 46 -4.76 28.22 4.15
C GLY A 46 -6.13 27.90 4.78
N ILE A 47 -7.09 28.83 4.71
CA ILE A 47 -8.46 28.59 5.19
C ILE A 47 -9.11 27.43 4.41
N ARG A 48 -9.01 27.44 3.09
CA ARG A 48 -9.54 26.33 2.27
C ARG A 48 -8.86 24.99 2.59
N PHE A 49 -7.55 25.01 2.82
CA PHE A 49 -6.83 23.80 3.23
C PHE A 49 -7.37 23.24 4.55
N THR A 50 -7.63 24.09 5.55
CA THR A 50 -8.20 23.64 6.83
C THR A 50 -9.63 23.12 6.65
N GLU A 51 -10.45 23.75 5.81
CA GLU A 51 -11.81 23.26 5.52
C GLU A 51 -11.79 21.84 4.93
N ILE A 52 -10.85 21.54 4.03
CA ILE A 52 -10.71 20.19 3.46
C ILE A 52 -10.18 19.20 4.51
N LEU A 53 -9.27 19.64 5.38
CA LEU A 53 -8.75 18.82 6.48
C LEU A 53 -9.83 18.49 7.51
N ASP A 54 -10.75 19.41 7.78
CA ASP A 54 -11.91 19.18 8.64
C ASP A 54 -12.80 18.10 8.04
N VAL A 55 -13.06 18.13 6.73
CA VAL A 55 -13.80 17.06 6.03
C VAL A 55 -13.07 15.72 6.17
N LEU A 56 -11.77 15.65 5.86
CA LEU A 56 -10.97 14.42 5.99
C LEU A 56 -11.04 13.85 7.43
N SER A 57 -11.07 14.72 8.43
CA SER A 57 -11.02 14.33 9.85
C SER A 57 -12.38 13.91 10.40
N GLU A 58 -13.46 14.55 9.97
CA GLU A 58 -14.76 14.47 10.66
C GLU A 58 -15.88 13.84 9.84
N THR A 59 -15.78 13.82 8.51
CA THR A 59 -16.87 13.30 7.68
C THR A 59 -17.18 11.85 8.00
N LYS A 60 -18.45 11.50 7.79
CA LYS A 60 -19.00 10.14 7.88
C LYS A 60 -19.37 9.58 6.49
N ASP A 61 -19.28 10.41 5.47
CA ASP A 61 -19.53 10.03 4.09
C ASP A 61 -18.20 9.54 3.47
N THR A 62 -18.22 8.33 2.91
CA THR A 62 -17.03 7.71 2.34
C THR A 62 -16.57 8.44 1.09
N ASP A 63 -17.47 8.98 0.28
CA ASP A 63 -17.11 9.69 -0.95
C ASP A 63 -16.49 11.05 -0.62
N GLU A 64 -17.08 11.81 0.32
CA GLU A 64 -16.49 13.06 0.81
C GLU A 64 -15.09 12.81 1.41
N LEU A 65 -14.90 11.69 2.11
CA LEU A 65 -13.60 11.31 2.68
C LEU A 65 -12.54 11.11 1.58
N LEU A 66 -12.88 10.40 0.50
CA LEU A 66 -11.98 10.16 -0.62
C LEU A 66 -11.67 11.44 -1.39
N GLU A 67 -12.69 12.27 -1.64
CA GLU A 67 -12.52 13.57 -2.30
C GLU A 67 -11.60 14.50 -1.50
N ALA A 68 -11.75 14.56 -0.18
CA ALA A 68 -10.90 15.35 0.69
C ALA A 68 -9.44 14.85 0.67
N ALA A 69 -9.22 13.53 0.74
CA ALA A 69 -7.89 12.94 0.66
C ALA A 69 -7.22 13.23 -0.69
N LEU A 70 -7.96 13.11 -1.79
CA LEU A 70 -7.52 13.44 -3.14
C LEU A 70 -7.11 14.92 -3.25
N ALA A 71 -7.95 15.82 -2.77
CA ALA A 71 -7.68 17.25 -2.78
C ALA A 71 -6.42 17.58 -1.97
N LEU A 72 -6.30 17.06 -0.75
CA LEU A 72 -5.13 17.30 0.12
C LEU A 72 -3.84 16.71 -0.44
N SER A 73 -3.88 15.51 -1.03
CA SER A 73 -2.70 14.86 -1.62
C SER A 73 -2.08 15.65 -2.78
N THR A 74 -2.84 16.55 -3.40
CA THR A 74 -2.39 17.40 -4.51
C THR A 74 -2.36 18.88 -4.17
N TYR A 75 -2.75 19.27 -2.96
CA TYR A 75 -2.84 20.66 -2.54
C TYR A 75 -1.45 21.29 -2.39
N GLN A 76 -1.28 22.50 -2.92
CA GLN A 76 -0.08 23.30 -2.75
C GLN A 76 -0.41 24.44 -1.77
N LEU A 77 0.01 24.28 -0.52
CA LEU A 77 -0.27 25.26 0.54
C LEU A 77 0.76 26.40 0.55
N ASP A 78 2.03 26.07 0.36
CA ASP A 78 3.11 27.05 0.33
C ASP A 78 3.15 27.83 -1.00
N SER A 79 3.60 29.07 -0.91
CA SER A 79 3.97 29.88 -2.06
C SER A 79 5.28 30.63 -1.82
N ALA A 80 5.75 31.32 -2.86
CA ALA A 80 6.90 32.23 -2.76
C ALA A 80 6.71 33.36 -1.72
N TYR A 81 5.49 33.64 -1.27
CA TYR A 81 5.15 34.74 -0.35
C TYR A 81 4.87 34.28 1.08
N LEU A 82 4.48 33.02 1.29
CA LEU A 82 4.16 32.46 2.60
C LEU A 82 4.47 30.97 2.62
N VAL A 83 5.26 30.55 3.61
CA VAL A 83 5.52 29.15 3.92
C VAL A 83 4.98 28.83 5.30
N TYR A 84 4.21 27.74 5.39
CA TYR A 84 3.61 27.30 6.65
C TYR A 84 4.62 26.43 7.42
N PRO A 85 4.90 26.73 8.70
CA PRO A 85 6.02 26.10 9.42
C PRO A 85 5.81 24.62 9.78
N GLN A 86 4.56 24.15 9.85
CA GLN A 86 4.22 22.76 10.09
C GLN A 86 3.14 22.32 9.11
N GLN A 87 3.39 21.21 8.42
CA GLN A 87 2.52 20.67 7.38
C GLN A 87 2.64 19.15 7.36
N TYR A 88 1.53 18.49 7.10
CA TYR A 88 1.54 17.09 6.69
C TYR A 88 2.06 16.98 5.25
N SER A 89 2.85 15.95 5.01
CA SER A 89 3.29 15.59 3.68
C SER A 89 2.14 15.02 2.85
N LYS A 90 2.31 14.96 1.52
CA LYS A 90 1.33 14.34 0.63
C LYS A 90 1.04 12.88 1.01
N SER A 91 2.06 12.15 1.45
CA SER A 91 1.94 10.76 1.92
C SER A 91 1.12 10.63 3.19
N ASP A 92 1.19 11.61 4.10
CA ASP A 92 0.49 11.57 5.38
C ASP A 92 -1.04 11.59 5.18
N PHE A 93 -1.55 12.25 4.14
CA PHE A 93 -2.97 12.24 3.84
C PHE A 93 -3.48 10.86 3.40
N TYR A 94 -2.66 10.02 2.77
CA TYR A 94 -3.03 8.63 2.49
C TYR A 94 -3.13 7.80 3.78
N LEU A 95 -2.25 8.06 4.77
CA LEU A 95 -2.31 7.41 6.07
C LEU A 95 -3.60 7.80 6.80
N ILE A 96 -3.85 9.11 6.93
CA ILE A 96 -5.05 9.64 7.58
C ILE A 96 -6.31 9.11 6.90
N PHE A 97 -6.36 9.15 5.56
CA PHE A 97 -7.48 8.60 4.80
C PHE A 97 -7.75 7.13 5.14
N LEU A 98 -6.72 6.28 5.09
CA LEU A 98 -6.87 4.85 5.32
C LEU A 98 -7.32 4.53 6.76
N GLN A 99 -6.76 5.26 7.74
CA GLN A 99 -7.17 5.21 9.14
C GLN A 99 -8.67 5.54 9.27
N ARG A 100 -9.10 6.65 8.65
CA ARG A 100 -10.49 7.13 8.71
C ARG A 100 -11.46 6.18 8.02
N LEU A 101 -11.10 5.67 6.85
CA LEU A 101 -11.92 4.71 6.09
C LEU A 101 -12.22 3.46 6.94
N LEU A 102 -11.18 2.86 7.54
CA LEU A 102 -11.36 1.68 8.40
C LEU A 102 -12.18 1.98 9.66
N GLN A 103 -12.04 3.19 10.23
CA GLN A 103 -12.86 3.64 11.37
C GLN A 103 -14.34 3.73 11.02
N LEU A 104 -14.70 4.24 9.83
CA LEU A 104 -16.10 4.34 9.38
C LEU A 104 -16.74 2.95 9.23
N HIS A 105 -15.96 1.96 8.82
CA HIS A 105 -16.38 0.56 8.70
C HIS A 105 -16.33 -0.25 10.00
N GLN A 106 -15.92 0.36 11.12
CA GLN A 106 -15.70 -0.32 12.40
C GLN A 106 -14.79 -1.57 12.26
N ALA A 107 -13.90 -1.56 11.27
CA ALA A 107 -12.93 -2.62 11.08
C ALA A 107 -11.86 -2.53 12.18
N ASN A 108 -11.11 -3.61 12.39
CA ASN A 108 -9.87 -3.50 13.18
C ASN A 108 -9.01 -2.42 12.52
N THR A 109 -8.64 -1.40 13.30
CA THR A 109 -7.94 -0.23 12.78
C THR A 109 -6.46 -0.31 13.09
N MET A 110 -5.66 0.24 12.19
CA MET A 110 -4.29 0.63 12.51
C MET A 110 -4.31 1.73 13.57
N ILE A 111 -3.19 1.90 14.24
CA ILE A 111 -3.01 3.07 15.12
C ILE A 111 -2.19 4.08 14.31
N LEU A 112 -2.78 5.25 14.04
CA LEU A 112 -2.05 6.39 13.48
C LEU A 112 -1.26 7.08 14.60
N GLU A 113 0.05 7.08 14.49
CA GLU A 113 0.97 7.66 15.46
C GLU A 113 1.75 8.81 14.83
N SER A 114 1.95 9.87 15.62
CA SER A 114 2.84 10.98 15.28
C SER A 114 4.16 10.84 16.03
N SER A 115 5.28 10.95 15.31
CA SER A 115 6.62 10.94 15.92
C SER A 115 7.29 12.31 15.81
N GLU A 116 7.34 13.06 16.90
CA GLU A 116 8.08 14.33 16.97
C GLU A 116 9.57 14.17 16.63
N ARG A 117 10.17 13.05 17.05
CA ARG A 117 11.59 12.77 16.80
C ARG A 117 11.87 12.54 15.31
N LYS A 118 10.99 11.82 14.62
CA LYS A 118 11.16 11.49 13.20
C LYS A 118 10.50 12.51 12.27
N LYS A 119 9.62 13.36 12.81
CA LYS A 119 8.81 14.35 12.09
C LYS A 119 7.95 13.71 10.98
N GLU A 120 7.31 12.58 11.30
CA GLU A 120 6.47 11.84 10.35
C GLU A 120 5.26 11.22 11.06
N LEU A 121 4.15 11.06 10.33
CA LEU A 121 3.05 10.18 10.73
C LEU A 121 3.34 8.75 10.25
N HIS A 122 2.84 7.77 10.99
CA HIS A 122 2.92 6.37 10.58
C HIS A 122 1.78 5.54 11.15
N HIS A 123 1.51 4.41 10.51
CA HIS A 123 0.66 3.36 11.08
C HIS A 123 1.48 2.35 11.86
N SER A 124 0.97 1.97 13.02
CA SER A 124 1.46 0.83 13.78
C SER A 124 0.34 -0.18 14.01
N PHE A 125 0.76 -1.42 14.32
CA PHE A 125 -0.09 -2.59 14.36
C PHE A 125 0.15 -3.37 15.63
N GLU A 126 -0.89 -3.51 16.45
CA GLU A 126 -0.80 -4.26 17.69
C GLU A 126 -0.24 -5.67 17.45
N GLY A 127 0.77 -6.04 18.23
CA GLY A 127 1.48 -7.32 18.12
C GLY A 127 2.61 -7.36 17.10
N ILE A 128 2.79 -6.33 16.24
CA ILE A 128 3.87 -6.23 15.24
C ILE A 128 4.67 -4.92 15.35
N SER A 129 4.12 -3.86 15.96
CA SER A 129 4.73 -2.51 16.04
C SER A 129 6.16 -2.45 16.60
N GLN A 130 6.64 -3.49 17.29
CA GLN A 130 7.99 -3.52 17.84
C GLN A 130 9.10 -3.70 16.81
N ALA A 131 8.82 -4.30 15.64
CA ALA A 131 9.84 -4.52 14.61
C ALA A 131 9.68 -3.65 13.36
N GLY A 132 8.60 -2.88 13.27
CA GLY A 132 8.29 -2.12 12.06
C GLY A 132 7.06 -1.24 12.22
N TYR A 133 6.96 -0.27 11.32
CA TYR A 133 5.81 0.62 11.17
C TYR A 133 5.63 0.92 9.68
N PHE A 134 4.47 1.45 9.33
CA PHE A 134 4.02 1.51 7.96
C PHE A 134 3.72 2.93 7.53
N LEU A 135 4.05 3.22 6.29
CA LEU A 135 4.05 4.56 5.70
C LEU A 135 3.47 4.49 4.29
N PHE A 136 3.14 5.66 3.75
CA PHE A 136 2.93 5.83 2.32
C PHE A 136 4.12 6.53 1.65
N ALA A 137 4.42 6.14 0.43
CA ALA A 137 5.31 6.86 -0.47
C ALA A 137 4.57 7.14 -1.78
N THR A 138 4.47 8.40 -2.18
CA THR A 138 3.94 8.79 -3.49
C THR A 138 4.80 8.23 -4.62
N SER A 139 4.18 7.83 -5.72
CA SER A 139 4.91 7.32 -6.89
C SER A 139 5.61 8.46 -7.64
N GLU A 140 6.87 8.22 -8.01
CA GLU A 140 7.68 9.17 -8.79
C GLU A 140 7.20 9.29 -10.24
N THR A 141 6.62 8.22 -10.79
CA THR A 141 6.20 8.14 -12.20
C THR A 141 4.71 8.35 -12.40
N ASP A 142 3.91 8.23 -11.32
CA ASP A 142 2.46 8.42 -11.36
C ASP A 142 2.03 9.30 -10.18
N PRO A 143 1.82 10.61 -10.41
CA PRO A 143 1.43 11.54 -9.34
C PRO A 143 0.11 11.20 -8.64
N ALA A 144 -0.73 10.33 -9.22
CA ALA A 144 -1.97 9.85 -8.62
C ALA A 144 -1.82 8.49 -7.91
N GLY A 145 -0.60 7.93 -7.91
CA GLY A 145 -0.27 6.65 -7.32
C GLY A 145 0.52 6.79 -6.03
N ALA A 146 0.30 5.86 -5.09
CA ALA A 146 1.08 5.75 -3.87
C ALA A 146 1.29 4.28 -3.49
N TYR A 147 2.37 4.03 -2.75
CA TYR A 147 2.74 2.72 -2.23
C TYR A 147 2.60 2.71 -0.71
N TYR A 148 1.87 1.74 -0.18
CA TYR A 148 1.88 1.45 1.24
C TYR A 148 3.00 0.46 1.54
N TYR A 149 3.89 0.77 2.48
CA TYR A 149 5.09 -0.02 2.70
C TYR A 149 5.47 -0.09 4.18
N GLU A 150 6.20 -1.16 4.52
CA GLU A 150 6.81 -1.32 5.84
C GLU A 150 8.21 -0.69 5.82
N LYS A 151 8.51 0.16 6.81
CA LYS A 151 9.67 1.05 6.77
C LYS A 151 11.01 0.35 6.95
N GLU A 152 11.09 -0.64 7.83
CA GLU A 152 12.37 -1.28 8.18
C GLU A 152 12.89 -2.15 7.02
N THR A 153 11.98 -2.83 6.33
CA THR A 153 12.29 -3.75 5.22
C THR A 153 12.08 -3.14 3.84
N GLU A 154 11.50 -1.95 3.77
CA GLU A 154 11.10 -1.22 2.57
C GLU A 154 10.16 -2.01 1.63
N GLN A 155 9.51 -3.06 2.15
CA GLN A 155 8.60 -3.89 1.38
C GLN A 155 7.31 -3.12 1.07
N ARG A 156 7.11 -2.80 -0.22
CA ARG A 156 5.91 -2.12 -0.74
C ARG A 156 4.78 -3.12 -0.90
N LEU A 157 3.87 -3.15 0.06
CA LEU A 157 2.84 -4.19 0.21
C LEU A 157 1.69 -4.06 -0.78
N PHE A 158 1.29 -2.82 -1.07
CA PHE A 158 0.32 -2.55 -2.12
C PHE A 158 0.55 -1.20 -2.76
N TYR A 159 0.02 -1.06 -3.97
CA TYR A 159 -0.04 0.16 -4.75
C TYR A 159 -1.50 0.55 -4.87
N ILE A 160 -1.76 1.84 -4.71
CA ILE A 160 -3.08 2.42 -4.90
C ILE A 160 -3.01 3.57 -5.89
N ASN A 161 -4.04 3.69 -6.73
CA ASN A 161 -4.24 4.84 -7.59
C ASN A 161 -5.68 5.31 -7.50
N PHE A 162 -5.87 6.51 -6.95
CA PHE A 162 -7.22 7.04 -6.73
C PHE A 162 -7.94 7.41 -8.02
N LYS A 163 -7.21 7.89 -9.05
CA LYS A 163 -7.83 8.27 -10.33
C LYS A 163 -8.22 7.08 -11.18
N ARG A 164 -7.50 5.97 -11.06
CA ARG A 164 -7.73 4.75 -11.83
C ARG A 164 -8.62 3.73 -11.11
N HIS A 165 -9.03 4.02 -9.86
CA HIS A 165 -9.84 3.15 -9.03
C HIS A 165 -9.21 1.75 -8.93
N LEU A 166 -7.92 1.71 -8.57
CA LEU A 166 -7.13 0.48 -8.55
C LEU A 166 -6.39 0.35 -7.22
N LEU A 167 -6.42 -0.87 -6.66
CA LEU A 167 -5.53 -1.30 -5.59
C LEU A 167 -4.95 -2.67 -5.94
N SER A 168 -3.62 -2.80 -5.98
CA SER A 168 -2.94 -4.06 -6.29
C SER A 168 -1.96 -4.42 -5.19
N PHE A 169 -2.08 -5.64 -4.65
CA PHE A 169 -1.16 -6.17 -3.66
C PHE A 169 0.09 -6.77 -4.31
N ASN A 170 1.23 -6.58 -3.67
CA ASN A 170 2.53 -7.10 -4.12
C ASN A 170 2.82 -8.46 -3.47
N SER A 171 2.57 -9.55 -4.19
CA SER A 171 2.83 -10.92 -3.70
C SER A 171 4.25 -11.12 -3.19
N GLN A 172 5.26 -10.59 -3.89
CA GLN A 172 6.65 -10.76 -3.51
C GLN A 172 6.93 -10.04 -2.19
N ALA A 173 6.50 -8.78 -2.05
CA ALA A 173 6.68 -8.02 -0.83
C ALA A 173 5.91 -8.61 0.36
N LEU A 174 4.69 -9.10 0.12
CA LEU A 174 3.91 -9.82 1.13
C LEU A 174 4.61 -11.11 1.56
N THR A 175 5.21 -11.87 0.63
CA THR A 175 5.94 -13.11 0.95
C THR A 175 7.16 -12.78 1.81
N ASN A 176 7.97 -11.81 1.37
CA ASN A 176 9.18 -11.39 2.06
C ASN A 176 8.87 -10.86 3.46
N LEU A 177 7.83 -10.04 3.60
CA LEU A 177 7.46 -9.47 4.90
C LEU A 177 6.76 -10.50 5.78
N LEU A 178 5.61 -11.03 5.37
CA LEU A 178 4.73 -11.82 6.23
C LEU A 178 5.29 -13.21 6.50
N VAL A 179 5.85 -13.88 5.48
CA VAL A 179 6.29 -15.28 5.58
C VAL A 179 7.74 -15.36 6.02
N VAL A 180 8.64 -14.62 5.35
CA VAL A 180 10.08 -14.76 5.59
C VAL A 180 10.56 -13.96 6.80
N ASN A 181 10.20 -12.68 6.89
CA ASN A 181 10.66 -11.81 7.97
C ASN A 181 9.83 -12.01 9.25
N TYR A 182 8.54 -11.69 9.19
CA TYR A 182 7.65 -11.75 10.34
C TYR A 182 7.34 -13.18 10.77
N GLY A 183 7.32 -14.15 9.85
CA GLY A 183 7.17 -15.57 10.20
C GLY A 183 8.25 -16.12 11.14
N LYS A 184 9.42 -15.45 11.25
CA LYS A 184 10.49 -15.79 12.20
C LYS A 184 10.39 -15.04 13.53
N ARG A 185 9.62 -13.95 13.58
CA ARG A 185 9.60 -12.99 14.70
C ARG A 185 8.29 -13.02 15.48
N TYR A 186 7.19 -13.39 14.82
CA TYR A 186 5.84 -13.26 15.35
C TYR A 186 5.06 -14.57 15.24
N GLN A 187 4.09 -14.73 16.14
CA GLN A 187 3.12 -15.81 16.04
C GLN A 187 2.18 -15.59 14.86
N PHE A 188 1.74 -16.68 14.24
CA PHE A 188 0.83 -16.62 13.08
C PHE A 188 -0.42 -15.78 13.33
N LYS A 189 -0.99 -15.79 14.55
CA LYS A 189 -2.15 -14.96 14.90
C LYS A 189 -1.90 -13.46 14.61
N ALA A 190 -0.73 -12.93 14.97
CA ALA A 190 -0.41 -11.52 14.72
C ALA A 190 -0.26 -11.25 13.20
N ILE A 191 0.41 -12.15 12.48
CA ILE A 191 0.60 -12.06 11.03
C ILE A 191 -0.75 -12.12 10.30
N LYS A 192 -1.63 -13.03 10.71
CA LYS A 192 -2.98 -13.17 10.16
C LYS A 192 -3.84 -11.95 10.45
N ASN A 193 -3.70 -11.33 11.62
CA ASN A 193 -4.41 -10.08 11.92
C ASN A 193 -3.97 -8.94 10.98
N LEU A 194 -2.67 -8.79 10.72
CA LEU A 194 -2.17 -7.84 9.74
C LEU A 194 -2.69 -8.14 8.32
N ALA A 195 -2.62 -9.40 7.89
CA ALA A 195 -3.16 -9.81 6.59
C ALA A 195 -4.66 -9.54 6.46
N ASN A 196 -5.45 -9.82 7.50
CA ASN A 196 -6.88 -9.53 7.54
C ASN A 196 -7.17 -8.02 7.46
N LEU A 197 -6.33 -7.20 8.08
CA LEU A 197 -6.47 -5.75 7.98
C LEU A 197 -6.14 -5.24 6.57
N LEU A 198 -5.11 -5.77 5.92
CA LEU A 198 -4.82 -5.49 4.52
C LEU A 198 -5.98 -5.90 3.60
N ILE A 199 -6.59 -7.06 3.84
CA ILE A 199 -7.79 -7.50 3.13
C ILE A 199 -8.96 -6.54 3.40
N ALA A 200 -9.15 -6.10 4.65
CA ALA A 200 -10.22 -5.16 5.00
C ALA A 200 -10.07 -3.83 4.25
N VAL A 201 -8.85 -3.31 4.13
CA VAL A 201 -8.54 -2.13 3.30
C VAL A 201 -9.05 -2.35 1.88
N GLY A 202 -8.62 -3.42 1.21
CA GLY A 202 -9.03 -3.69 -0.16
C GLY A 202 -10.55 -3.87 -0.30
N LYS A 203 -11.21 -4.48 0.70
CA LYS A 203 -12.67 -4.62 0.70
C LYS A 203 -13.39 -3.27 0.79
N CYS A 204 -12.99 -2.37 1.69
CA CYS A 204 -13.56 -1.03 1.76
C CYS A 204 -13.45 -0.29 0.41
N PHE A 205 -12.28 -0.34 -0.24
CA PHE A 205 -12.11 0.27 -1.57
C PHE A 205 -13.03 -0.32 -2.64
N LYS A 206 -13.21 -1.64 -2.62
CA LYS A 206 -14.06 -2.34 -3.58
C LYS A 206 -15.54 -2.04 -3.34
N GLU A 207 -15.96 -2.04 -2.08
CA GLU A 207 -17.37 -1.90 -1.67
C GLU A 207 -17.86 -0.46 -1.75
N ASP A 208 -17.06 0.51 -1.29
CA ASP A 208 -17.47 1.92 -1.25
C ASP A 208 -17.28 2.60 -2.61
N TYR A 209 -16.16 2.34 -3.28
CA TYR A 209 -15.73 3.12 -4.45
C TYR A 209 -15.66 2.33 -5.75
N GLY A 210 -15.98 1.03 -5.72
CA GLY A 210 -15.96 0.16 -6.88
C GLY A 210 -14.56 -0.08 -7.46
N TYR A 211 -13.51 -0.06 -6.64
CA TYR A 211 -12.13 -0.26 -7.12
C TYR A 211 -11.92 -1.67 -7.67
N GLU A 212 -11.09 -1.77 -8.70
CA GLU A 212 -10.45 -3.03 -9.07
C GLU A 212 -9.40 -3.36 -8.00
N VAL A 213 -9.61 -4.46 -7.28
CA VAL A 213 -8.73 -4.89 -6.19
C VAL A 213 -8.17 -6.27 -6.47
N ASP A 214 -6.85 -6.33 -6.64
CA ASP A 214 -6.09 -7.58 -6.72
C ASP A 214 -5.50 -7.90 -5.34
N PHE A 215 -6.18 -8.78 -4.58
CA PHE A 215 -5.77 -9.25 -3.26
C PHE A 215 -4.55 -10.19 -3.28
N SER A 216 -4.04 -10.53 -4.46
CA SER A 216 -2.96 -11.51 -4.62
C SER A 216 -3.31 -12.83 -3.91
N TYR A 217 -2.34 -13.45 -3.25
CA TYR A 217 -2.53 -14.72 -2.55
C TYR A 217 -3.25 -14.61 -1.20
N LEU A 218 -3.64 -13.40 -0.80
CA LEU A 218 -4.45 -13.15 0.41
C LEU A 218 -5.95 -13.35 0.17
N ASP A 219 -6.40 -13.39 -1.09
CA ASP A 219 -7.78 -13.78 -1.39
C ASP A 219 -8.00 -15.19 -0.85
N ALA A 220 -9.09 -15.40 -0.11
CA ALA A 220 -9.41 -16.69 0.52
C ALA A 220 -10.59 -17.38 -0.18
N ALA A 221 -11.12 -16.78 -1.24
CA ALA A 221 -12.20 -17.37 -1.98
C ALA A 221 -11.70 -18.61 -2.74
N ASN A 222 -12.47 -19.69 -2.72
CA ASN A 222 -12.19 -20.94 -3.40
C ASN A 222 -12.04 -20.75 -4.92
N GLN A 223 -12.69 -19.74 -5.50
CA GLN A 223 -12.52 -19.38 -6.91
C GLN A 223 -11.27 -18.53 -7.19
N ALA A 224 -10.53 -18.10 -6.17
CA ALA A 224 -9.30 -17.33 -6.35
C ALA A 224 -8.24 -18.21 -7.03
N LEU A 225 -7.66 -17.67 -8.09
CA LEU A 225 -6.55 -18.29 -8.81
C LEU A 225 -5.31 -17.45 -8.53
N TYR A 226 -4.25 -18.08 -8.04
CA TYR A 226 -2.96 -17.42 -7.79
C TYR A 226 -2.03 -17.73 -8.96
N PRO A 227 -1.84 -16.82 -9.92
CA PRO A 227 -1.00 -17.07 -11.08
C PRO A 227 0.45 -17.18 -10.65
N LEU A 228 1.18 -18.15 -11.20
CA LEU A 228 2.60 -18.33 -10.94
C LEU A 228 3.44 -17.45 -11.89
N THR A 229 4.65 -17.11 -11.48
CA THR A 229 5.59 -16.35 -12.31
C THR A 229 6.03 -17.15 -13.55
N SER A 230 6.19 -18.47 -13.44
CA SER A 230 6.51 -19.32 -14.59
C SER A 230 5.29 -19.59 -15.47
N SER A 231 5.45 -19.37 -16.78
CA SER A 231 4.49 -19.80 -17.81
C SER A 231 4.61 -21.28 -18.18
N LYS A 232 5.70 -21.94 -17.78
CA LYS A 232 5.96 -23.36 -18.06
C LYS A 232 5.55 -24.23 -16.88
N LEU A 233 5.21 -25.49 -17.18
CA LEU A 233 5.00 -26.54 -16.19
C LEU A 233 6.16 -26.54 -15.17
N PRO A 234 5.91 -26.30 -13.88
CA PRO A 234 6.97 -26.24 -12.87
C PRO A 234 7.36 -27.66 -12.42
N GLN A 235 7.88 -28.49 -13.34
CA GLN A 235 8.12 -29.92 -13.12
C GLN A 235 9.01 -30.18 -11.89
N GLN A 236 10.12 -29.47 -11.75
CA GLN A 236 11.02 -29.64 -10.60
C GLN A 236 10.34 -29.27 -9.27
N ALA A 237 9.50 -28.23 -9.26
CA ALA A 237 8.75 -27.87 -8.07
C ALA A 237 7.70 -28.95 -7.73
N LEU A 238 7.01 -29.51 -8.73
CA LEU A 238 6.05 -30.60 -8.51
C LEU A 238 6.72 -31.88 -8.01
N ASP A 239 7.89 -32.24 -8.54
CA ASP A 239 8.66 -33.40 -8.06
C ASP A 239 9.09 -33.22 -6.60
N ARG A 240 9.54 -32.02 -6.23
CA ARG A 240 9.86 -31.69 -4.82
C ARG A 240 8.61 -31.69 -3.94
N LEU A 241 7.48 -31.21 -4.45
CA LEU A 241 6.20 -31.25 -3.71
C LEU A 241 5.80 -32.69 -3.43
N PHE A 242 5.91 -33.58 -4.41
CA PHE A 242 5.60 -35.01 -4.26
C PHE A 242 6.42 -35.63 -3.12
N ILE A 243 7.73 -35.41 -3.11
CA ILE A 243 8.64 -35.95 -2.08
C ILE A 243 8.30 -35.38 -0.70
N LYS A 244 8.18 -34.06 -0.56
CA LYS A 244 7.90 -33.40 0.73
C LYS A 244 6.50 -33.74 1.26
N ALA A 245 5.49 -33.79 0.39
CA ALA A 245 4.13 -34.19 0.76
C ALA A 245 4.11 -35.64 1.27
N SER A 246 4.76 -36.57 0.55
CA SER A 246 4.83 -37.98 0.97
C SER A 246 5.53 -38.14 2.33
N GLN A 247 6.63 -37.42 2.56
CA GLN A 247 7.32 -37.40 3.86
C GLN A 247 6.45 -36.84 4.99
N ALA A 248 5.59 -35.87 4.68
CA ALA A 248 4.64 -35.28 5.62
C ALA A 248 3.32 -36.08 5.76
N GLY A 249 3.17 -37.20 5.05
CA GLY A 249 1.99 -38.08 5.12
C GLY A 249 0.80 -37.63 4.26
N TYR A 250 1.01 -36.75 3.29
CA TYR A 250 -0.01 -36.26 2.35
C TYR A 250 0.18 -36.89 0.97
N MET A 251 -0.90 -36.94 0.20
CA MET A 251 -0.92 -37.56 -1.12
C MET A 251 -1.07 -36.49 -2.21
N LEU A 252 -0.10 -36.44 -3.11
CA LEU A 252 -0.18 -35.69 -4.36
C LEU A 252 -0.66 -36.64 -5.46
N THR A 253 -1.78 -36.32 -6.10
CA THR A 253 -2.37 -37.08 -7.20
C THR A 253 -2.46 -36.23 -8.47
N THR A 254 -2.61 -36.90 -9.60
CA THR A 254 -2.94 -36.24 -10.87
C THR A 254 -4.44 -36.31 -11.06
N GLY A 255 -5.07 -35.16 -11.29
CA GLY A 255 -6.48 -35.06 -11.65
C GLY A 255 -6.74 -35.41 -13.11
N ILE A 256 -7.99 -35.25 -13.53
CA ILE A 256 -8.47 -35.77 -14.82
C ILE A 256 -7.88 -34.96 -15.99
N ASP A 257 -7.70 -33.65 -15.80
CA ASP A 257 -7.22 -32.74 -16.83
C ASP A 257 -5.70 -32.45 -16.68
N GLY A 258 -5.00 -33.29 -15.91
CA GLY A 258 -3.56 -33.18 -15.68
C GLY A 258 -3.18 -32.20 -14.56
N GLU A 259 -4.14 -31.73 -13.76
CA GLU A 259 -3.86 -30.96 -12.56
C GLU A 259 -3.08 -31.78 -11.51
N ALA A 260 -2.20 -31.14 -10.78
CA ALA A 260 -1.59 -31.71 -9.58
C ALA A 260 -2.46 -31.34 -8.37
N ILE A 261 -3.03 -32.35 -7.70
CA ILE A 261 -3.93 -32.17 -6.56
C ILE A 261 -3.27 -32.73 -5.32
N LEU A 262 -2.98 -31.85 -4.36
CA LEU A 262 -2.51 -32.23 -3.04
C LEU A 262 -3.69 -32.26 -2.06
N ASP A 263 -4.00 -33.45 -1.57
CA ASP A 263 -4.99 -33.66 -0.51
C ASP A 263 -4.35 -33.35 0.84
N LEU A 264 -4.82 -32.28 1.49
CA LEU A 264 -4.32 -31.78 2.78
C LEU A 264 -5.24 -32.17 3.95
N GLY A 265 -6.12 -33.14 3.73
CA GLY A 265 -7.14 -33.60 4.66
C GLY A 265 -8.54 -33.58 4.06
N PRO A 266 -9.57 -33.99 4.82
CA PRO A 266 -10.90 -34.26 4.28
C PRO A 266 -11.60 -33.05 3.66
N THR A 267 -11.15 -31.83 4.01
CA THR A 267 -11.84 -30.58 3.66
C THR A 267 -10.94 -29.57 2.97
N ILE A 268 -9.68 -29.88 2.68
CA ILE A 268 -8.72 -28.91 2.13
C ILE A 268 -7.95 -29.54 0.98
N ARG A 269 -7.93 -28.85 -0.16
CA ARG A 269 -7.16 -29.23 -1.34
C ARG A 269 -6.35 -28.06 -1.85
N LEU A 270 -5.16 -28.37 -2.32
CA LEU A 270 -4.31 -27.46 -3.09
C LEU A 270 -4.19 -28.03 -4.50
N SER A 271 -4.51 -27.23 -5.51
CA SER A 271 -4.45 -27.63 -6.92
C SER A 271 -3.48 -26.73 -7.69
N LEU A 272 -2.66 -27.34 -8.56
CA LEU A 272 -1.82 -26.65 -9.52
C LEU A 272 -2.20 -27.11 -10.93
N PHE A 273 -2.53 -26.17 -11.81
CA PHE A 273 -2.98 -26.50 -13.16
C PHE A 273 -2.72 -25.37 -14.15
N ALA A 274 -2.78 -25.70 -15.44
CA ALA A 274 -2.68 -24.71 -16.52
C ALA A 274 -4.01 -23.97 -16.70
N HIS A 275 -3.96 -22.64 -16.79
CA HIS A 275 -5.10 -21.77 -17.02
C HIS A 275 -4.78 -20.76 -18.14
N GLY A 276 -5.61 -20.75 -19.19
CA GLY A 276 -5.39 -19.92 -20.37
C GLY A 276 -4.14 -20.31 -21.19
N GLU A 277 -3.65 -19.39 -22.03
CA GLU A 277 -2.53 -19.60 -22.94
C GLU A 277 -1.17 -19.53 -22.23
N ASN A 278 -0.86 -20.56 -21.42
CA ASN A 278 0.42 -20.75 -20.71
C ASN A 278 0.58 -19.96 -19.40
N THR A 279 -0.44 -19.90 -18.55
CA THR A 279 -0.24 -19.48 -17.15
C THR A 279 -0.55 -20.65 -16.24
N TRP A 280 0.43 -21.07 -15.43
CA TRP A 280 0.13 -21.99 -14.33
C TRP A 280 -0.46 -21.20 -13.18
N VAL A 281 -1.47 -21.78 -12.54
CA VAL A 281 -2.13 -21.20 -11.37
C VAL A 281 -2.12 -22.19 -10.23
N MET A 282 -2.14 -21.64 -9.03
CA MET A 282 -2.41 -22.37 -7.80
C MET A 282 -3.80 -21.98 -7.30
N GLN A 283 -4.54 -22.95 -6.79
CA GLN A 283 -5.87 -22.74 -6.21
C GLN A 283 -5.96 -23.47 -4.87
N VAL A 284 -6.48 -22.77 -3.87
CA VAL A 284 -6.82 -23.35 -2.57
C VAL A 284 -8.33 -23.54 -2.52
N GLN A 285 -8.74 -24.74 -2.12
CA GLN A 285 -10.15 -25.05 -1.90
C GLN A 285 -10.32 -25.60 -0.49
N ASP A 286 -11.21 -24.96 0.26
CA ASP A 286 -11.63 -25.46 1.56
C ASP A 286 -13.15 -25.43 1.73
N GLN A 287 -13.69 -26.28 2.60
CA GLN A 287 -15.14 -26.39 2.81
C GLN A 287 -15.78 -25.09 3.32
N ALA A 288 -15.05 -24.28 4.11
CA ALA A 288 -15.55 -23.05 4.70
C ALA A 288 -15.29 -21.81 3.82
N ASN A 289 -14.57 -21.95 2.71
CA ASN A 289 -14.28 -20.88 1.76
C ASN A 289 -13.60 -19.69 2.45
N CYS A 290 -12.56 -19.98 3.24
CA CYS A 290 -11.93 -19.00 4.14
C CYS A 290 -10.43 -19.17 4.30
N LEU A 291 -9.80 -20.14 3.64
CA LEU A 291 -8.35 -20.35 3.68
C LEU A 291 -7.69 -19.79 2.42
N SER A 292 -6.83 -18.81 2.62
CA SER A 292 -5.93 -18.26 1.60
C SER A 292 -4.64 -19.08 1.50
N TRP A 293 -3.80 -18.78 0.49
CA TRP A 293 -2.47 -19.40 0.40
C TRP A 293 -1.60 -19.10 1.62
N LEU A 294 -1.71 -17.88 2.19
CA LEU A 294 -1.01 -17.51 3.42
C LEU A 294 -1.34 -18.47 4.57
N ASP A 295 -2.61 -18.85 4.69
CA ASP A 295 -3.06 -19.75 5.76
C ASP A 295 -2.43 -21.14 5.62
N LEU A 296 -2.34 -21.66 4.40
CA LEU A 296 -1.71 -22.96 4.13
C LEU A 296 -0.21 -22.94 4.44
N LEU A 297 0.51 -21.87 4.09
CA LEU A 297 1.93 -21.71 4.40
C LEU A 297 2.21 -21.77 5.91
N PHE A 298 1.33 -21.22 6.75
CA PHE A 298 1.51 -21.28 8.20
C PHE A 298 0.92 -22.55 8.85
N LYS A 299 -0.05 -23.19 8.20
CA LYS A 299 -0.63 -24.44 8.69
C LYS A 299 0.23 -25.67 8.39
N TYR A 300 0.92 -25.69 7.25
CA TYR A 300 1.71 -26.82 6.79
C TYR A 300 3.15 -26.42 6.52
N GLU A 301 4.05 -26.75 7.44
CA GLU A 301 5.47 -26.37 7.36
C GLU A 301 6.15 -26.87 6.08
N PHE A 302 5.84 -28.11 5.65
CA PHE A 302 6.40 -28.66 4.41
C PHE A 302 6.00 -27.86 3.16
N LEU A 303 4.80 -27.24 3.14
CA LEU A 303 4.36 -26.38 2.03
C LEU A 303 5.12 -25.06 2.04
N LYS A 304 5.35 -24.50 3.22
CA LYS A 304 6.16 -23.28 3.37
C LYS A 304 7.58 -23.49 2.86
N ASP A 305 8.22 -24.57 3.29
CA ASP A 305 9.58 -24.90 2.86
C ASP A 305 9.62 -25.15 1.36
N TRP A 306 8.67 -25.93 0.84
CA TRP A 306 8.53 -26.15 -0.59
C TRP A 306 8.37 -24.84 -1.37
N TYR A 307 7.47 -23.95 -0.94
CA TYR A 307 7.22 -22.69 -1.62
C TYR A 307 8.48 -21.80 -1.65
N LEU A 308 9.13 -21.63 -0.50
CA LEU A 308 10.31 -20.78 -0.37
C LEU A 308 11.54 -21.34 -1.12
N GLU A 309 11.65 -22.66 -1.26
CA GLU A 309 12.73 -23.32 -2.01
C GLU A 309 12.58 -23.25 -3.55
N ASN A 310 11.41 -22.81 -4.05
CA ASN A 310 11.08 -22.84 -5.49
C ASN A 310 10.51 -21.50 -6.00
N LEU A 311 10.75 -20.38 -5.30
CA LEU A 311 10.21 -19.06 -5.68
C LEU A 311 10.57 -18.65 -7.13
N ASP A 312 11.71 -19.09 -7.65
CA ASP A 312 12.14 -18.86 -9.03
C ASP A 312 11.15 -19.41 -10.08
N THR A 313 10.30 -20.36 -9.71
CA THR A 313 9.34 -21.01 -10.61
C THR A 313 7.88 -20.84 -10.20
N ILE A 314 7.59 -20.94 -8.89
CA ILE A 314 6.22 -20.98 -8.36
C ILE A 314 5.86 -19.79 -7.49
N GLU A 315 6.69 -18.74 -7.43
CA GLU A 315 6.27 -17.49 -6.77
C GLU A 315 4.97 -16.99 -7.39
N ILE A 316 4.03 -16.55 -6.55
CA ILE A 316 2.80 -15.94 -7.02
C ILE A 316 3.17 -14.63 -7.73
N ARG A 317 2.70 -14.46 -8.96
CA ARG A 317 3.04 -13.35 -9.84
C ARG A 317 2.62 -12.02 -9.23
N THR A 318 3.56 -11.08 -9.20
CA THR A 318 3.29 -9.67 -8.90
C THR A 318 2.96 -8.89 -10.18
N ASP A 319 2.10 -7.89 -10.10
CA ASP A 319 1.84 -7.00 -11.24
C ASP A 319 3.04 -6.06 -11.53
N SER A 320 3.84 -6.47 -12.50
CA SER A 320 5.03 -5.74 -12.96
C SER A 320 4.79 -4.30 -13.44
N ARG A 321 3.53 -3.93 -13.72
CA ARG A 321 3.19 -2.54 -14.10
C ARG A 321 3.38 -1.58 -12.92
N TYR A 322 3.20 -2.05 -11.69
CA TYR A 322 3.26 -1.23 -10.48
C TYR A 322 4.47 -1.55 -9.60
N PHE A 323 4.94 -2.79 -9.64
CA PHE A 323 6.05 -3.25 -8.83
C PHE A 323 7.14 -3.79 -9.75
N LYS A 324 8.16 -2.98 -10.01
CA LYS A 324 9.38 -3.45 -10.66
C LYS A 324 10.27 -4.07 -9.57
N GLY A 325 10.69 -5.32 -9.82
CA GLY A 325 11.74 -5.99 -9.05
C GLY A 325 13.11 -5.39 -9.31
#